data_AF-A0A951F3H6-F1
#
_entry.id   AF-A0A951F3H6-F1
#
_cell.length_a   1.000
_cell.length_b   1.000
_cell.length_c   1.000
_cell.angle_alpha   90.00
_cell.angle_beta   90.00
_cell.angle_gamma   90.00
#
_symmetry.space_group_name_H-M   'P 1'
#
loop_
_entity.id
_entity.type
_entity.pdbx_description
1 polymer ?
#
loop_
_entity_poly.entity_id
_entity_poly.type
_entity_poly.pdbx_seq_one_letter_code
_entity_poly.pdbx_strand_id
1 'polypeptide(L)'
;MADTFVQTAAQTPYIETANWKRAAATACAILLGVIFLVSGGWKMLSPFKTGELLEQAQVPAGLGVVGAASLGIVELLAAFMLFVPRFRRWGGLLGAALIVFFIGWVAYFYPVLVGHECSCFPIIKRTVGPGFFISDAVLLLFALAAFAWSPRAHSWRVPAIVFSALVLLSGVSVFANASARQKAQVPVPVTVDGKPQNLAQGKVFLFFYDPSCMHCDAASKFMSKLNWGDSRIVAIPTVNPQWAASFLHDTKLKASTSLELDKLKKAFPFVDPPFGVALEDGRVKETFGQAQFNEPLPAPDLKKLGFVK
;
A
#
# COMPACT_ATOMS: atom_id res chain seq x y z
N MET A 1 -37.90 -70.08 31.53
CA MET A 1 -37.24 -69.01 32.32
C MET A 1 -36.03 -68.62 31.51
N ALA A 2 -36.10 -67.48 30.83
CA ALA A 2 -35.05 -66.99 29.93
C ALA A 2 -34.37 -65.78 30.57
N ASP A 3 -33.05 -65.77 30.45
CA ASP A 3 -32.09 -64.93 31.14
C ASP A 3 -32.22 -63.43 30.84
N THR A 4 -32.18 -62.62 31.89
CA THR A 4 -32.04 -61.16 31.79
C THR A 4 -30.56 -60.80 31.86
N PHE A 5 -29.92 -60.63 30.70
CA PHE A 5 -28.61 -59.98 30.61
C PHE A 5 -28.76 -58.47 30.86
N VAL A 6 -28.22 -57.98 31.98
CA VAL A 6 -28.00 -56.56 32.20
C VAL A 6 -26.71 -56.17 31.50
N GLN A 7 -26.82 -55.45 30.39
CA GLN A 7 -25.68 -54.92 29.64
C GLN A 7 -25.29 -53.55 30.18
N THR A 8 -24.08 -53.49 30.76
CA THR A 8 -23.40 -52.31 31.27
C THR A 8 -23.11 -51.33 30.13
N ALA A 9 -23.75 -50.16 30.12
CA ALA A 9 -23.37 -49.08 29.21
C ALA A 9 -22.22 -48.28 29.84
N ALA A 10 -20.98 -48.66 29.48
CA ALA A 10 -19.81 -47.83 29.67
C ALA A 10 -20.00 -46.50 28.93
N GLN A 11 -19.96 -45.39 29.66
CA GLN A 11 -19.97 -44.05 29.08
C GLN A 11 -18.68 -43.82 28.30
N THR A 12 -18.80 -43.65 26.99
CA THR A 12 -17.70 -43.35 26.07
C THR A 12 -17.13 -41.94 26.27
N PRO A 13 -15.79 -41.75 26.22
CA PRO A 13 -15.13 -40.45 26.28
C PRO A 13 -15.22 -39.75 24.90
N TYR A 14 -16.37 -39.16 24.56
CA TYR A 14 -16.58 -38.54 23.24
C TYR A 14 -16.52 -36.99 23.27
N ILE A 15 -16.37 -36.35 24.44
CA ILE A 15 -16.55 -34.89 24.57
C ILE A 15 -15.24 -34.07 24.50
N GLU A 16 -14.07 -34.65 24.76
CA GLU A 16 -12.80 -33.89 24.82
C GLU A 16 -12.20 -33.53 23.44
N THR A 17 -12.37 -34.39 22.43
CA THR A 17 -11.69 -34.22 21.14
C THR A 17 -12.26 -33.07 20.28
N ALA A 18 -13.46 -32.58 20.59
CA ALA A 18 -14.11 -31.50 19.86
C ALA A 18 -13.75 -30.09 20.38
N ASN A 19 -13.34 -29.98 21.64
CA ASN A 19 -13.15 -28.67 22.28
C ASN A 19 -11.82 -28.01 21.91
N TRP A 20 -10.72 -28.77 21.85
CA TRP A 20 -9.40 -28.22 21.50
C TRP A 20 -9.34 -27.71 20.06
N LYS A 21 -9.99 -28.40 19.10
CA LYS A 21 -10.08 -27.97 17.69
C LYS A 21 -10.81 -26.64 17.55
N ARG A 22 -11.90 -26.47 18.29
CA ARG A 22 -12.67 -25.21 18.31
C ARG A 22 -11.88 -24.08 18.98
N ALA A 23 -11.16 -24.37 20.06
CA ALA A 23 -10.30 -23.41 20.73
C ALA A 23 -9.16 -22.96 19.79
N ALA A 24 -8.45 -23.91 19.17
CA ALA A 24 -7.38 -23.63 18.20
C ALA A 24 -7.89 -22.81 17.00
N ALA A 25 -9.04 -23.18 16.42
CA ALA A 25 -9.65 -22.43 15.33
C ALA A 25 -10.04 -21.00 15.73
N THR A 26 -10.49 -20.83 16.97
CA THR A 26 -10.83 -19.51 17.53
C THR A 26 -9.58 -18.65 17.70
N ALA A 27 -8.51 -19.20 18.28
CA ALA A 27 -7.23 -18.52 18.41
C ALA A 27 -6.66 -18.12 17.05
N CYS A 28 -6.60 -19.05 16.10
CA CYS A 28 -6.13 -18.79 14.73
C CYS A 28 -6.94 -17.70 14.04
N ALA A 29 -8.28 -17.75 14.15
CA ALA A 29 -9.15 -16.76 13.54
C ALA A 29 -9.01 -15.38 14.17
N ILE A 30 -8.85 -15.28 15.49
CA ILE A 30 -8.64 -14.00 16.18
C ILE A 30 -7.29 -13.40 15.74
N LEU A 31 -6.22 -14.19 15.77
CA LEU A 31 -4.88 -13.73 15.38
C LEU A 31 -4.88 -13.24 13.92
N LEU A 32 -5.41 -14.06 13.00
CA LEU A 32 -5.51 -13.68 11.60
C LEU A 32 -6.44 -12.49 11.37
N GLY A 33 -7.55 -12.41 12.12
CA GLY A 33 -8.50 -11.31 12.09
C GLY A 33 -7.88 -9.98 12.50
N VAL A 34 -7.04 -9.97 13.54
CA VAL A 34 -6.29 -8.77 13.97
C VAL A 34 -5.32 -8.32 12.88
N ILE A 35 -4.63 -9.25 12.24
CA ILE A 35 -3.69 -8.95 11.16
C ILE A 35 -4.42 -8.29 9.98
N PHE A 36 -5.54 -8.86 9.52
CA PHE A 36 -6.33 -8.24 8.45
C PHE A 36 -7.00 -6.95 8.86
N LEU A 37 -7.41 -6.79 10.13
CA LEU A 37 -7.96 -5.54 10.64
C LEU A 37 -6.94 -4.40 10.55
N VAL A 38 -5.70 -4.64 11.01
CA VAL A 38 -4.63 -3.64 10.98
C VAL A 38 -4.19 -3.35 9.55
N SER A 39 -3.99 -4.39 8.72
CA SER A 39 -3.59 -4.20 7.33
C SER A 39 -4.66 -3.47 6.53
N GLY A 40 -5.91 -3.98 6.55
CA GLY A 40 -7.00 -3.40 5.79
C GLY A 40 -7.39 -2.00 6.25
N GLY A 41 -7.33 -1.75 7.56
CA GLY A 41 -7.55 -0.43 8.14
C GLY A 41 -6.53 0.59 7.62
N TRP A 42 -5.25 0.22 7.55
CA TRP A 42 -4.22 1.09 6.98
C TRP A 42 -4.46 1.40 5.50
N LYS A 43 -4.78 0.38 4.69
CA LYS A 43 -5.07 0.57 3.25
C LYS A 43 -6.26 1.49 3.02
N MET A 44 -7.29 1.38 3.88
CA MET A 44 -8.45 2.26 3.81
C MET A 44 -8.17 3.67 4.31
N LEU A 45 -7.37 3.86 5.37
CA LEU A 45 -7.07 5.20 5.91
C LEU A 45 -6.07 5.98 5.04
N SER A 46 -5.14 5.30 4.40
CA SER A 46 -4.08 5.88 3.57
C SER A 46 -4.03 5.22 2.17
N PRO A 47 -5.07 5.37 1.35
CA PRO A 47 -5.20 4.65 0.08
C PRO A 47 -4.15 5.07 -0.94
N PHE A 48 -3.69 6.32 -0.92
CA PHE A 48 -2.66 6.80 -1.85
C PHE A 48 -1.27 6.29 -1.50
N LYS A 49 -0.86 6.35 -0.23
CA LYS A 49 0.44 5.80 0.21
C LYS A 49 0.52 4.30 -0.05
N THR A 50 -0.57 3.59 0.25
CA THR A 50 -0.64 2.14 -0.02
C THR A 50 -0.69 1.87 -1.52
N GLY A 51 -1.36 2.74 -2.30
CA GLY A 51 -1.38 2.64 -3.75
C GLY A 51 0.01 2.79 -4.37
N GLU A 52 0.81 3.73 -3.89
CA GLU A 52 2.22 3.89 -4.28
C GLU A 52 3.03 2.61 -3.99
N LEU A 53 2.86 2.02 -2.80
CA LEU A 53 3.49 0.73 -2.44
C LEU A 53 3.03 -0.43 -3.34
N LEU A 54 1.76 -0.45 -3.76
CA LEU A 54 1.24 -1.45 -4.68
C LEU A 54 1.84 -1.29 -6.08
N GLU A 55 1.99 -0.07 -6.56
CA GLU A 55 2.63 0.19 -7.85
C GLU A 55 4.11 -0.20 -7.82
N GLN A 56 4.82 0.04 -6.72
CA GLN A 56 6.16 -0.50 -6.49
C GLN A 56 6.16 -2.04 -6.49
N ALA A 57 5.10 -2.67 -5.96
CA ALA A 57 4.87 -4.11 -6.01
C ALA A 57 4.38 -4.62 -7.38
N GLN A 58 4.68 -3.89 -8.46
CA GLN A 58 4.36 -4.22 -9.86
C GLN A 58 2.86 -4.18 -10.21
N VAL A 59 2.03 -3.54 -9.40
CA VAL A 59 0.67 -3.19 -9.84
C VAL A 59 0.78 -2.09 -10.92
N PRO A 60 0.05 -2.20 -12.04
CA PRO A 60 0.11 -1.18 -13.09
C PRO A 60 -0.20 0.23 -12.58
N ALA A 61 0.54 1.22 -13.08
CA ALA A 61 0.37 2.63 -12.72
C ALA A 61 -1.09 3.08 -12.90
N GLY A 62 -1.62 3.79 -11.91
CA GLY A 62 -3.02 4.25 -11.88
C GLY A 62 -4.00 3.26 -11.26
N LEU A 63 -3.64 1.98 -11.15
CA LEU A 63 -4.45 0.98 -10.43
C LEU A 63 -4.06 0.85 -8.95
N GLY A 64 -2.96 1.47 -8.49
CA GLY A 64 -2.49 1.37 -7.11
C GLY A 64 -3.56 1.76 -6.08
N VAL A 65 -4.16 2.95 -6.23
CA VAL A 65 -5.16 3.47 -5.27
C VAL A 65 -6.42 2.61 -5.26
N VAL A 66 -6.90 2.18 -6.43
CA VAL A 66 -8.06 1.31 -6.55
C VAL A 66 -7.77 -0.04 -5.92
N GLY A 67 -6.59 -0.62 -6.22
CA GLY A 67 -6.12 -1.86 -5.61
C GLY A 67 -6.02 -1.77 -4.09
N ALA A 68 -5.46 -0.68 -3.56
CA ALA A 68 -5.36 -0.44 -2.12
C ALA A 68 -6.74 -0.38 -1.45
N ALA A 69 -7.67 0.38 -2.04
CA ALA A 69 -9.04 0.49 -1.56
C ALA A 69 -9.77 -0.86 -1.60
N SER A 70 -9.67 -1.61 -2.70
CA SER A 70 -10.30 -2.93 -2.86
C SER A 70 -9.72 -3.95 -1.88
N LEU A 71 -8.39 -4.06 -1.77
CA LEU A 71 -7.74 -4.95 -0.82
C LEU A 71 -8.12 -4.60 0.62
N GLY A 72 -8.14 -3.31 0.97
CA GLY A 72 -8.56 -2.86 2.29
C GLY A 72 -9.99 -3.28 2.65
N ILE A 73 -10.94 -3.14 1.71
CA ILE A 73 -12.32 -3.57 1.90
C ILE A 73 -12.39 -5.09 2.14
N VAL A 74 -11.72 -5.89 1.30
CA VAL A 74 -11.81 -7.36 1.38
C VAL A 74 -11.11 -7.89 2.63
N GLU A 75 -9.99 -7.29 3.05
CA GLU A 75 -9.30 -7.62 4.29
C GLU A 75 -10.14 -7.27 5.52
N LEU A 76 -10.74 -6.09 5.59
CA LEU A 76 -11.63 -5.73 6.71
C LEU A 76 -12.88 -6.60 6.76
N LEU A 77 -13.43 -6.99 5.60
CA LEU A 77 -14.51 -7.96 5.54
C LEU A 77 -14.06 -9.33 6.08
N ALA A 78 -12.88 -9.81 5.68
CA ALA A 78 -12.31 -11.06 6.19
C ALA A 78 -12.10 -10.99 7.72
N ALA A 79 -11.56 -9.89 8.23
CA ALA A 79 -11.38 -9.65 9.66
C ALA A 79 -12.72 -9.73 10.42
N PHE A 80 -13.75 -9.01 9.94
CA PHE A 80 -15.09 -9.06 10.51
C PHE A 80 -15.62 -10.51 10.54
N MET A 81 -15.51 -11.23 9.43
CA MET A 81 -16.01 -12.60 9.32
C MET A 81 -15.25 -13.57 10.22
N LEU A 82 -13.95 -13.36 10.47
CA LEU A 82 -13.14 -14.17 11.39
C LEU A 82 -13.51 -13.93 12.86
N PHE A 83 -13.79 -12.68 13.24
CA PHE A 83 -14.19 -12.32 14.60
C PHE A 83 -15.58 -12.84 14.97
N VAL A 84 -16.53 -12.84 14.02
CA VAL A 84 -17.89 -13.31 14.28
C VAL A 84 -17.96 -14.85 14.12
N PRO A 85 -18.19 -15.64 15.18
CA PRO A 85 -18.09 -17.10 15.14
C PRO A 85 -18.95 -17.77 14.06
N ARG A 86 -20.13 -17.22 13.76
CA ARG A 86 -21.05 -17.74 12.74
C ARG A 86 -20.54 -17.61 11.30
N PHE A 87 -19.60 -16.70 11.04
CA PHE A 87 -19.05 -16.45 9.69
C PHE A 87 -17.60 -16.90 9.53
N ARG A 88 -16.98 -17.38 10.61
CA ARG A 88 -15.55 -17.69 10.68
C ARG A 88 -15.07 -18.65 9.61
N ARG A 89 -15.91 -19.63 9.23
CA ARG A 89 -15.59 -20.55 8.13
C ARG A 89 -15.40 -19.79 6.81
N TRP A 90 -16.33 -18.92 6.44
CA TRP A 90 -16.17 -18.09 5.24
C TRP A 90 -15.04 -17.07 5.37
N GLY A 91 -14.82 -16.52 6.58
CA GLY A 91 -13.67 -15.64 6.85
C GLY A 91 -12.33 -16.35 6.64
N GLY A 92 -12.22 -17.62 7.06
CA GLY A 92 -11.04 -18.45 6.81
C GLY A 92 -10.83 -18.75 5.33
N LEU A 93 -11.91 -19.04 4.58
CA LEU A 93 -11.82 -19.25 3.12
C LEU A 93 -11.37 -17.98 2.39
N LEU A 94 -11.98 -16.84 2.71
CA LEU A 94 -11.63 -15.55 2.12
C LEU A 94 -10.19 -15.15 2.48
N GLY A 95 -9.80 -15.33 3.74
CA GLY A 95 -8.44 -15.08 4.21
C GLY A 95 -7.41 -15.96 3.51
N ALA A 96 -7.70 -17.26 3.35
CA ALA A 96 -6.83 -18.17 2.62
C ALA A 96 -6.69 -17.75 1.14
N ALA A 97 -7.80 -17.37 0.49
CA ALA A 97 -7.77 -16.90 -0.90
C ALA A 97 -6.92 -15.63 -1.06
N LEU A 98 -7.06 -14.65 -0.15
CA LEU A 98 -6.24 -13.44 -0.13
C LEU A 98 -4.75 -13.74 0.04
N ILE A 99 -4.39 -14.61 0.99
CA ILE A 99 -3.00 -14.99 1.25
C ILE A 99 -2.41 -15.73 0.06
N VAL A 100 -3.14 -16.69 -0.52
CA VAL A 100 -2.68 -17.41 -1.72
C VAL A 100 -2.49 -16.47 -2.90
N PHE A 101 -3.43 -15.54 -3.13
CA PHE A 101 -3.28 -14.52 -4.17
C PHE A 101 -2.01 -13.68 -3.95
N PHE A 102 -1.79 -13.22 -2.72
CA PHE A 102 -0.62 -12.39 -2.38
C PHE A 102 0.70 -13.15 -2.53
N ILE A 103 0.78 -14.38 -2.02
CA ILE A 103 1.94 -15.28 -2.20
C ILE A 103 2.20 -15.49 -3.69
N GLY A 104 1.17 -15.81 -4.47
CA GLY A 104 1.28 -16.05 -5.90
C GLY A 104 1.78 -14.83 -6.68
N TRP A 105 1.27 -13.64 -6.34
CA TRP A 105 1.69 -12.38 -6.94
C TRP A 105 3.17 -12.09 -6.68
N VAL A 106 3.60 -12.18 -5.41
CA VAL A 106 5.00 -11.93 -5.03
C VAL A 106 5.91 -13.02 -5.59
N ALA A 107 5.48 -14.28 -5.65
CA ALA A 107 6.24 -15.37 -6.27
C ALA A 107 6.45 -15.13 -7.77
N TYR A 108 5.43 -14.66 -8.48
CA TYR A 108 5.52 -14.35 -9.91
C TYR A 108 6.50 -13.21 -10.19
N PHE A 109 6.47 -12.14 -9.39
CA PHE A 109 7.38 -10.99 -9.51
C PHE A 109 8.64 -11.10 -8.65
N TYR A 110 8.95 -12.28 -8.11
CA TYR A 110 10.05 -12.48 -7.16
C TYR A 110 11.41 -11.96 -7.64
N PRO A 111 11.83 -12.17 -8.91
CA PRO A 111 13.13 -11.69 -9.39
C PRO A 111 13.28 -10.17 -9.33
N VAL A 112 12.17 -9.43 -9.43
CA VAL A 112 12.14 -7.96 -9.41
C VAL A 112 11.92 -7.43 -8.00
N LEU A 113 11.16 -8.16 -7.18
CA LEU A 113 10.77 -7.72 -5.84
C LEU A 113 11.75 -8.13 -4.73
N VAL A 114 12.65 -9.09 -4.99
CA VAL A 114 13.63 -9.54 -3.99
C VAL A 114 14.46 -8.36 -3.47
N GLY A 115 14.55 -8.22 -2.15
CA GLY A 115 15.25 -7.08 -1.54
C GLY A 115 14.43 -5.80 -1.38
N HIS A 116 13.23 -5.70 -1.97
CA HIS A 116 12.33 -4.56 -1.79
C HIS A 116 11.38 -4.72 -0.59
N GLU A 117 10.95 -3.59 0.00
CA GLU A 117 9.94 -3.55 1.06
C GLU A 117 8.53 -3.54 0.43
N CYS A 118 7.95 -4.72 0.19
CA CYS A 118 6.57 -4.83 -0.34
C CYS A 118 5.52 -4.96 0.79
N SER A 119 5.77 -4.34 1.94
CA SER A 119 4.93 -4.57 3.11
C SER A 119 3.62 -3.80 3.04
N CYS A 120 2.53 -4.55 3.02
CA CYS A 120 1.18 -4.03 3.18
C CYS A 120 0.82 -3.69 4.66
N PHE A 121 1.80 -3.72 5.56
CA PHE A 121 1.63 -3.41 6.98
C PHE A 121 2.36 -2.12 7.36
N PRO A 122 1.71 -1.18 8.06
CA PRO A 122 2.36 0.07 8.47
C PRO A 122 3.47 -0.12 9.52
N ILE A 123 3.43 -1.23 10.28
CA ILE A 123 4.26 -1.42 11.47
C ILE A 123 5.46 -2.34 11.18
N ILE A 124 5.35 -3.26 10.21
CA ILE A 124 6.36 -4.29 9.99
C ILE A 124 6.97 -4.10 8.62
N LYS A 125 8.23 -3.65 8.59
CA LYS A 125 9.05 -3.68 7.39
C LYS A 125 9.42 -5.13 7.09
N ARG A 126 8.95 -5.64 5.96
CA ARG A 126 9.26 -7.00 5.49
C ARG A 126 9.85 -6.90 4.11
N THR A 127 11.12 -7.24 4.01
CA THR A 127 11.81 -7.42 2.74
C THR A 127 11.36 -8.73 2.10
N VAL A 128 11.13 -8.71 0.79
CA VAL A 128 10.79 -9.93 0.04
C VAL A 128 12.00 -10.87 0.06
N GLY A 129 11.80 -12.05 0.65
CA GLY A 129 12.82 -13.09 0.82
C GLY A 129 12.21 -14.39 1.39
N PRO A 130 13.02 -15.41 1.71
CA PRO A 130 12.48 -16.68 2.21
C PRO A 130 11.61 -16.54 3.47
N GLY A 131 11.98 -15.62 4.37
CA GLY A 131 11.23 -15.34 5.59
C GLY A 131 9.81 -14.81 5.35
N PHE A 132 9.60 -14.09 4.24
CA PHE A 132 8.28 -13.62 3.82
C PHE A 132 7.35 -14.82 3.57
N PHE A 133 7.76 -15.75 2.70
CA PHE A 133 6.96 -16.94 2.38
C PHE A 133 6.66 -17.83 3.60
N ILE A 134 7.61 -17.96 4.53
CA ILE A 134 7.39 -18.70 5.78
C ILE A 134 6.30 -18.02 6.62
N SER A 135 6.37 -16.69 6.75
CA SER A 135 5.39 -15.95 7.53
C SER A 135 3.98 -16.06 6.93
N ASP A 136 3.85 -15.93 5.61
CA ASP A 136 2.58 -16.04 4.90
C ASP A 136 2.05 -17.49 4.90
N ALA A 137 2.93 -18.50 4.87
CA ALA A 137 2.54 -19.89 5.04
C ALA A 137 1.93 -20.15 6.43
N VAL A 138 2.47 -19.56 7.50
CA VAL A 138 1.88 -19.66 8.85
C VAL A 138 0.50 -18.99 8.89
N LEU A 139 0.34 -17.82 8.26
CA LEU A 139 -0.97 -17.16 8.16
C LEU A 139 -1.96 -18.02 7.37
N LEU A 140 -1.51 -18.68 6.30
CA LEU A 140 -2.33 -19.60 5.53
C LEU A 140 -2.78 -20.80 6.39
N LEU A 141 -1.90 -21.36 7.23
CA LEU A 141 -2.27 -22.42 8.18
C LEU A 141 -3.33 -21.95 9.17
N PHE A 142 -3.23 -20.71 9.68
CA PHE A 142 -4.28 -20.14 10.53
C PHE A 142 -5.61 -20.00 9.79
N ALA A 143 -5.60 -19.57 8.53
CA ALA A 143 -6.79 -19.45 7.70
C ALA A 143 -7.44 -20.82 7.45
N LEU A 144 -6.63 -21.85 7.14
CA LEU A 144 -7.09 -23.22 6.91
C LEU A 144 -7.65 -23.85 8.19
N ALA A 145 -7.02 -23.63 9.35
CA ALA A 145 -7.53 -24.07 10.64
C ALA A 145 -8.89 -23.40 10.97
N ALA A 146 -8.98 -22.09 10.75
CA ALA A 146 -10.23 -21.34 10.91
C ALA A 146 -11.32 -21.83 9.95
N PHE A 147 -10.99 -22.19 8.71
CA PHE A 147 -11.94 -22.77 7.75
C PHE A 147 -12.39 -24.18 8.15
N ALA A 148 -11.45 -25.09 8.40
CA ALA A 148 -11.72 -26.51 8.56
C ALA A 148 -12.54 -26.81 9.83
N TRP A 149 -12.20 -26.15 10.94
CA TRP A 149 -12.74 -26.47 12.27
C TRP A 149 -13.86 -25.54 12.74
N SER A 150 -14.25 -24.53 11.96
CA SER A 150 -15.38 -23.65 12.27
C SER A 150 -16.73 -24.21 11.78
N PRO A 151 -17.84 -23.89 12.49
CA PRO A 151 -19.18 -24.30 12.07
C PRO A 151 -19.55 -23.70 10.70
N ARG A 152 -20.46 -24.38 9.99
CA ARG A 152 -20.99 -23.90 8.71
C ARG A 152 -21.86 -22.67 8.94
N ALA A 153 -21.72 -21.66 8.09
CA ALA A 153 -22.54 -20.45 8.15
C ALA A 153 -23.85 -20.66 7.37
N HIS A 154 -24.92 -20.01 7.84
CA HIS A 154 -26.27 -20.19 7.30
C HIS A 154 -26.85 -18.93 6.61
N SER A 155 -26.22 -17.75 6.72
CA SER A 155 -26.76 -16.51 6.12
C SER A 155 -25.69 -15.56 5.57
N TRP A 156 -25.98 -14.93 4.43
CA TRP A 156 -25.10 -13.94 3.78
C TRP A 156 -25.49 -12.48 4.00
N ARG A 157 -26.66 -12.23 4.61
CA ARG A 157 -27.22 -10.87 4.72
C ARG A 157 -26.29 -9.91 5.47
N VAL A 158 -25.72 -10.33 6.60
CA VAL A 158 -24.87 -9.45 7.41
C VAL A 158 -23.51 -9.17 6.76
N PRO A 159 -22.78 -10.18 6.23
CA PRO A 159 -21.56 -9.90 5.46
C PRO A 159 -21.80 -8.94 4.28
N ALA A 160 -22.93 -9.06 3.58
CA ALA A 160 -23.28 -8.14 2.49
C ALA A 160 -23.50 -6.70 2.99
N ILE A 161 -24.20 -6.51 4.11
CA ILE A 161 -24.39 -5.18 4.71
C ILE A 161 -23.04 -4.56 5.12
N VAL A 162 -22.18 -5.36 5.76
CA VAL A 162 -20.84 -4.91 6.16
C VAL A 162 -19.99 -4.55 4.96
N PHE A 163 -20.01 -5.36 3.90
CA PHE A 163 -19.32 -5.06 2.65
C PHE A 163 -19.78 -3.72 2.06
N SER A 164 -21.09 -3.48 1.96
CA SER A 164 -21.61 -2.20 1.47
C SER A 164 -21.16 -1.01 2.32
N ALA A 165 -21.16 -1.16 3.66
CA ALA A 165 -20.67 -0.11 4.56
C ALA A 165 -19.17 0.16 4.36
N LEU A 166 -18.35 -0.89 4.16
CA LEU A 166 -16.93 -0.76 3.89
C LEU A 166 -16.65 -0.09 2.54
N VAL A 167 -17.43 -0.40 1.50
CA VAL A 167 -17.34 0.27 0.19
C VAL A 167 -17.60 1.77 0.33
N LEU A 168 -18.68 2.15 1.04
CA LEU A 168 -19.00 3.56 1.29
C LEU A 168 -17.89 4.26 2.08
N LEU A 169 -17.41 3.65 3.17
CA LEU A 169 -16.34 4.22 4.00
C LEU A 169 -15.03 4.38 3.20
N SER A 170 -14.71 3.40 2.36
CA SER A 170 -13.53 3.45 1.47
C SER A 170 -13.65 4.60 0.47
N GLY A 171 -14.81 4.77 -0.16
CA GLY A 171 -15.08 5.89 -1.05
C GLY A 171 -14.92 7.25 -0.37
N VAL A 172 -15.44 7.40 0.85
CA VAL A 172 -15.26 8.62 1.66
C VAL A 172 -13.79 8.87 1.97
N SER A 173 -13.03 7.84 2.34
CA SER A 173 -11.61 7.99 2.66
C SER A 173 -10.78 8.40 1.43
N VAL A 174 -11.01 7.75 0.28
CA VAL A 174 -10.35 8.12 -0.98
C VAL A 174 -10.66 9.56 -1.35
N PHE A 175 -11.93 9.97 -1.27
CA PHE A 175 -12.35 11.33 -1.57
C PHE A 175 -11.76 12.37 -0.61
N ALA A 176 -11.75 12.09 0.69
CA ALA A 176 -11.17 12.97 1.70
C ALA A 176 -9.66 13.16 1.48
N ASN A 177 -8.93 12.08 1.20
CA ASN A 177 -7.50 12.15 0.90
C ASN A 177 -7.22 12.88 -0.43
N ALA A 178 -8.03 12.65 -1.47
CA ALA A 178 -7.92 13.36 -2.75
C ALA A 178 -8.14 14.87 -2.57
N SER A 179 -9.18 15.23 -1.80
CA SER A 179 -9.52 16.62 -1.48
C SER A 179 -8.42 17.30 -0.67
N ALA A 180 -7.80 16.59 0.27
CA ALA A 180 -6.67 17.09 1.04
C ALA A 180 -5.44 17.34 0.16
N ARG A 181 -5.13 16.44 -0.79
CA ARG A 181 -4.04 16.62 -1.76
C ARG A 181 -4.27 17.82 -2.68
N GLN A 182 -5.50 18.03 -3.16
CA GLN A 182 -5.83 19.19 -4.01
C GLN A 182 -5.72 20.54 -3.27
N LYS A 183 -5.93 20.55 -1.95
CA LYS A 183 -5.80 21.75 -1.11
C LYS A 183 -4.35 22.03 -0.69
N ALA A 184 -3.41 21.12 -0.95
CA ALA A 184 -2.02 21.33 -0.62
C ALA A 184 -1.46 22.52 -1.42
N GLN A 185 -0.94 23.50 -0.71
CA GLN A 185 -0.25 24.65 -1.27
C GLN A 185 1.23 24.56 -0.92
N VAL A 186 2.06 25.09 -1.81
CA VAL A 186 3.49 25.18 -1.54
C VAL A 186 3.73 26.12 -0.36
N PRO A 187 4.53 25.72 0.63
CA PRO A 187 5.01 26.63 1.66
C PRO A 187 5.71 27.82 1.01
N VAL A 188 5.44 29.04 1.48
CA VAL A 188 6.14 30.25 1.03
C VAL A 188 6.75 30.94 2.24
N PRO A 189 8.03 31.37 2.20
CA PRO A 189 9.02 31.18 1.12
C PRO A 189 9.64 29.77 1.15
N VAL A 190 10.28 29.30 0.07
CA VAL A 190 11.14 28.09 0.07
C VAL A 190 12.55 28.46 -0.35
N THR A 191 13.56 27.92 0.33
CA THR A 191 14.97 28.18 0.02
C THR A 191 15.40 27.34 -1.18
N VAL A 192 15.76 28.00 -2.28
CA VAL A 192 16.21 27.39 -3.54
C VAL A 192 17.54 28.01 -3.91
N ASP A 193 18.57 27.18 -4.09
CA ASP A 193 19.96 27.59 -4.33
C ASP A 193 20.48 28.59 -3.27
N GLY A 194 20.09 28.39 -2.01
CA GLY A 194 20.46 29.24 -0.88
C GLY A 194 19.71 30.59 -0.82
N LYS A 195 18.75 30.85 -1.72
CA LYS A 195 17.95 32.08 -1.75
C LYS A 195 16.48 31.79 -1.47
N PRO A 196 15.77 32.61 -0.67
CA PRO A 196 14.33 32.50 -0.53
C PRO A 196 13.66 32.78 -1.89
N GLN A 197 12.92 31.80 -2.40
CA GLN A 197 12.15 31.92 -3.63
C GLN A 197 10.66 31.70 -3.36
N ASN A 198 9.85 32.42 -4.13
CA ASN A 198 8.42 32.20 -4.17
C ASN A 198 8.10 31.14 -5.24
N LEU A 199 7.74 29.95 -4.78
CA LEU A 199 7.30 28.85 -5.64
C LEU A 199 5.80 28.93 -5.96
N ALA A 200 5.10 29.97 -5.47
CA ALA A 200 3.69 30.22 -5.75
C ALA A 200 3.44 31.00 -7.05
N GLN A 201 4.45 31.18 -7.90
CA GLN A 201 4.32 31.89 -9.18
C GLN A 201 4.85 31.03 -10.34
N GLY A 202 4.01 30.86 -11.36
CA GLY A 202 4.33 30.12 -12.57
C GLY A 202 4.30 28.60 -12.40
N LYS A 203 4.85 27.90 -13.39
CA LYS A 203 4.92 26.44 -13.42
C LYS A 203 6.21 25.96 -12.77
N VAL A 204 6.08 25.21 -11.68
CA VAL A 204 7.20 24.64 -10.93
C VAL A 204 7.00 23.14 -10.79
N PHE A 205 7.99 22.35 -11.18
CA PHE A 205 8.02 20.92 -10.92
C PHE A 205 8.97 20.63 -9.77
N LEU A 206 8.45 20.15 -8.64
CA LEU A 206 9.28 19.65 -7.55
C LEU A 206 9.65 18.20 -7.85
N PHE A 207 10.93 17.89 -7.78
CA PHE A 207 11.45 16.54 -8.00
C PHE A 207 12.22 16.08 -6.77
N PHE A 208 11.63 15.15 -6.02
CA PHE A 208 12.26 14.53 -4.86
C PHE A 208 13.00 13.28 -5.30
N TYR A 209 14.28 13.18 -4.94
CA TYR A 209 15.16 12.13 -5.42
C TYR A 209 16.19 11.70 -4.40
N ASP A 210 16.65 10.46 -4.48
CA ASP A 210 17.83 9.98 -3.76
C ASP A 210 19.02 9.94 -4.75
N PRO A 211 20.13 10.67 -4.50
CA PRO A 211 21.30 10.67 -5.37
C PRO A 211 21.93 9.28 -5.60
N SER A 212 21.71 8.33 -4.68
CA SER A 212 22.22 6.96 -4.75
C SER A 212 21.26 5.98 -5.42
N CYS A 213 20.05 6.42 -5.75
CA CYS A 213 19.02 5.56 -6.32
C CYS A 213 19.12 5.49 -7.85
N MET A 214 19.31 4.28 -8.39
CA MET A 214 19.36 4.04 -9.84
C MET A 214 18.07 4.49 -10.56
N HIS A 215 16.90 4.34 -9.94
CA HIS A 215 15.64 4.82 -10.53
C HIS A 215 15.59 6.35 -10.59
N CYS A 216 16.15 7.05 -9.60
CA CYS A 216 16.23 8.51 -9.61
C CYS A 216 17.19 9.00 -10.69
N ASP A 217 18.34 8.34 -10.88
CA ASP A 217 19.28 8.64 -11.96
C ASP A 217 18.64 8.45 -13.35
N ALA A 218 17.98 7.30 -13.57
CA ALA A 218 17.28 7.01 -14.82
C ALA A 218 16.16 8.04 -15.10
N ALA A 219 15.33 8.33 -14.09
CA ALA A 219 14.28 9.34 -14.17
C ALA A 219 14.83 10.72 -14.52
N SER A 220 15.95 11.11 -13.90
CA SER A 220 16.59 12.41 -14.11
C SER A 220 17.17 12.54 -15.51
N LYS A 221 17.83 11.47 -16.01
CA LYS A 221 18.35 11.38 -17.39
C LYS A 221 17.23 11.35 -18.43
N PHE A 222 16.08 10.79 -18.10
CA PHE A 222 14.90 10.88 -18.96
C PHE A 222 14.35 12.31 -18.98
N MET A 223 14.12 12.90 -17.81
CA MET A 223 13.60 14.25 -17.65
C MET A 223 14.51 15.32 -18.28
N SER A 224 15.83 15.11 -18.30
CA SER A 224 16.78 16.04 -18.93
C SER A 224 16.60 16.16 -20.45
N LYS A 225 15.96 15.17 -21.08
CA LYS A 225 15.65 15.16 -22.52
C LYS A 225 14.34 15.88 -22.85
N LEU A 226 13.52 16.20 -21.84
CA LEU A 226 12.21 16.85 -22.03
C LEU A 226 12.36 18.36 -22.26
N ASN A 227 11.44 18.94 -23.05
CA ASN A 227 11.38 20.37 -23.28
C ASN A 227 10.48 21.05 -22.24
N TRP A 228 11.08 21.51 -21.14
CA TRP A 228 10.37 22.14 -20.02
C TRP A 228 9.82 23.55 -20.31
N GLY A 229 10.19 24.18 -21.44
CA GLY A 229 9.73 25.52 -21.80
C GLY A 229 9.98 26.53 -20.67
N ASP A 230 8.90 27.14 -20.18
CA ASP A 230 8.93 28.15 -19.11
C ASP A 230 8.79 27.54 -17.69
N SER A 231 8.68 26.21 -17.61
CA SER A 231 8.55 25.48 -16.35
C SER A 231 9.91 25.37 -15.67
N ARG A 232 9.93 25.63 -14.35
CA ARG A 232 11.13 25.51 -13.52
C ARG A 232 11.14 24.17 -12.81
N ILE A 233 12.30 23.53 -12.73
CA ILE A 233 12.47 22.31 -11.94
C ILE A 233 13.22 22.67 -10.65
N VAL A 234 12.68 22.24 -9.51
CA VAL A 234 13.35 22.31 -8.21
C VAL A 234 13.59 20.88 -7.76
N ALA A 235 14.85 20.49 -7.69
CA ALA A 235 15.29 19.17 -7.27
C ALA A 235 15.58 19.17 -5.76
N ILE A 236 15.05 18.18 -5.04
CA ILE A 236 15.12 18.06 -3.58
C ILE A 236 15.73 16.69 -3.23
N PRO A 237 17.00 16.63 -2.79
CA PRO A 237 17.60 15.37 -2.36
C PRO A 237 16.91 14.89 -1.07
N THR A 238 16.46 13.64 -1.06
CA THR A 238 15.83 13.01 0.11
C THR A 238 16.85 12.43 1.08
N VAL A 239 18.05 12.12 0.58
CA VAL A 239 19.18 11.57 1.32
C VAL A 239 20.46 12.20 0.76
N ASN A 240 21.51 12.32 1.58
CA ASN A 240 22.83 12.79 1.17
C ASN A 240 22.83 14.08 0.33
N PRO A 241 22.30 15.20 0.85
CA PRO A 241 22.19 16.46 0.12
C PRO A 241 23.51 16.99 -0.43
N GLN A 242 24.65 16.60 0.16
CA GLN A 242 25.99 16.91 -0.31
C GLN A 242 26.29 16.41 -1.74
N TRP A 243 25.55 15.41 -2.24
CA TRP A 243 25.71 14.85 -3.58
C TRP A 243 24.74 15.44 -4.62
N ALA A 244 23.91 16.42 -4.23
CA ALA A 244 22.91 16.99 -5.13
C ALA A 244 23.53 17.63 -6.38
N ALA A 245 24.61 18.41 -6.19
CA ALA A 245 25.28 19.09 -7.29
C ALA A 245 25.91 18.12 -8.30
N SER A 246 26.60 17.07 -7.81
CA SER A 246 27.18 16.04 -8.67
C SER A 246 26.10 15.24 -9.40
N PHE A 247 25.01 14.87 -8.71
CA PHE A 247 23.91 14.14 -9.30
C PHE A 247 23.26 14.91 -10.47
N LEU A 248 22.95 16.20 -10.28
CA LEU A 248 22.37 17.02 -11.35
C LEU A 248 23.35 17.24 -12.51
N HIS A 249 24.64 17.38 -12.20
CA HIS A 249 25.69 17.47 -13.21
C HIS A 249 25.77 16.20 -14.08
N ASP A 250 25.68 15.02 -13.47
CA ASP A 250 25.86 13.73 -14.14
C ASP A 250 24.62 13.31 -14.93
N THR A 251 23.44 13.57 -14.37
CA THR A 251 22.15 13.31 -15.04
C THR A 251 21.80 14.35 -16.12
N LYS A 252 22.54 15.46 -16.17
CA LYS A 252 22.30 16.61 -17.07
C LYS A 252 20.94 17.28 -16.88
N LEU A 253 20.25 17.01 -15.77
CA LEU A 253 18.98 17.64 -15.46
C LEU A 253 19.23 19.10 -15.05
N LYS A 254 18.67 20.04 -15.81
CA LYS A 254 18.71 21.47 -15.50
C LYS A 254 17.67 21.80 -14.44
N ALA A 255 18.06 21.78 -13.17
CA ALA A 255 17.20 22.08 -12.04
C ALA A 255 17.93 22.96 -11.01
N SER A 256 17.17 23.79 -10.32
CA SER A 256 17.62 24.41 -9.08
C SER A 256 17.53 23.41 -7.92
N THR A 257 18.29 23.59 -6.85
CA THR A 257 18.29 22.68 -5.70
C THR A 257 17.65 23.32 -4.47
N SER A 258 16.79 22.57 -3.77
CA SER A 258 16.31 22.95 -2.43
C SER A 258 16.70 21.88 -1.42
N LEU A 259 17.18 22.30 -0.25
CA LEU A 259 17.54 21.41 0.85
C LEU A 259 16.46 21.37 1.96
N GLU A 260 15.30 22.00 1.73
CA GLU A 260 14.21 22.08 2.71
C GLU A 260 13.30 20.83 2.67
N LEU A 261 13.90 19.64 2.73
CA LEU A 261 13.19 18.35 2.62
C LEU A 261 12.02 18.24 3.61
N ASP A 262 12.26 18.46 4.91
CA ASP A 262 11.24 18.25 5.94
C ASP A 262 10.00 19.11 5.73
N LYS A 263 10.22 20.37 5.32
CA LYS A 263 9.16 21.34 5.05
C LYS A 263 8.35 20.95 3.82
N LEU A 264 9.02 20.55 2.76
CA LEU A 264 8.37 20.15 1.50
C LEU A 264 7.70 18.77 1.61
N LYS A 265 8.30 17.81 2.32
CA LYS A 265 7.70 16.48 2.58
C LYS A 265 6.48 16.56 3.50
N LYS A 266 6.44 17.55 4.40
CA LYS A 266 5.24 17.83 5.21
C LYS A 266 4.09 18.38 4.36
N ALA A 267 4.39 19.23 3.37
CA ALA A 267 3.39 19.78 2.45
C ALA A 267 2.94 18.74 1.41
N PHE A 268 3.88 17.91 0.94
CA PHE A 268 3.68 16.91 -0.11
C PHE A 268 4.13 15.54 0.40
N PRO A 269 3.29 14.81 1.14
CA PRO A 269 3.67 13.54 1.72
C PRO A 269 3.73 12.45 0.64
N PHE A 270 4.89 11.80 0.53
CA PHE A 270 5.15 10.64 -0.33
C PHE A 270 5.88 9.55 0.45
N VAL A 271 5.84 8.32 -0.07
CA VAL A 271 6.53 7.17 0.54
C VAL A 271 8.02 7.17 0.18
N ASP A 272 8.34 6.95 -1.10
CA ASP A 272 9.73 6.85 -1.60
C ASP A 272 9.97 7.67 -2.88
N PRO A 273 11.22 8.10 -3.12
CA PRO A 273 11.64 8.71 -4.38
C PRO A 273 11.89 7.67 -5.49
N PRO A 274 11.87 8.06 -6.78
CA PRO A 274 11.56 9.40 -7.30
C PRO A 274 10.09 9.79 -7.08
N PHE A 275 9.86 11.04 -6.66
CA PHE A 275 8.53 11.60 -6.49
C PHE A 275 8.45 13.00 -7.10
N GLY A 276 7.36 13.29 -7.81
CA GLY A 276 7.16 14.55 -8.53
C GLY A 276 5.92 15.30 -8.05
N VAL A 277 6.00 16.63 -8.03
CA VAL A 277 4.83 17.49 -7.80
C VAL A 277 4.80 18.58 -8.86
N ALA A 278 3.77 18.58 -9.69
CA ALA A 278 3.50 19.64 -10.66
C ALA A 278 2.70 20.75 -10.00
N LEU A 279 3.29 21.95 -9.94
CA LEU A 279 2.70 23.14 -9.31
C LEU A 279 2.45 24.22 -10.35
N GLU A 280 1.28 24.83 -10.30
CA GLU A 280 0.96 26.02 -11.06
C GLU A 280 0.40 27.07 -10.10
N ASP A 281 1.09 28.20 -10.00
CA ASP A 281 0.75 29.30 -9.09
C ASP A 281 0.56 28.84 -7.64
N GLY A 282 1.48 27.97 -7.18
CA GLY A 282 1.52 27.44 -5.82
C GLY A 282 0.51 26.35 -5.50
N ARG A 283 -0.34 25.97 -6.46
CA ARG A 283 -1.32 24.89 -6.30
C ARG A 283 -0.83 23.61 -6.96
N VAL A 284 -1.04 22.48 -6.28
CA VAL A 284 -0.78 21.15 -6.85
C VAL A 284 -1.76 20.88 -7.97
N LYS A 285 -1.24 20.58 -9.15
CA LYS A 285 -2.01 20.10 -10.29
C LYS A 285 -2.01 18.58 -10.38
N GLU A 286 -0.85 17.99 -10.14
CA GLU A 286 -0.66 16.55 -10.19
C GLU A 286 0.54 16.12 -9.34
N THR A 287 0.51 14.89 -8.86
CA THR A 287 1.63 14.25 -8.16
C THR A 287 2.04 12.97 -8.89
N PHE A 288 3.34 12.72 -8.97
CA PHE A 288 3.90 11.58 -9.68
C PHE A 288 4.62 10.67 -8.69
N GLY A 289 4.12 9.45 -8.53
CA GLY A 289 4.77 8.39 -7.75
C GLY A 289 5.94 7.74 -8.49
N GLN A 290 6.71 6.92 -7.79
CA GLN A 290 7.88 6.23 -8.35
C GLN A 290 7.59 5.46 -9.64
N ALA A 291 6.46 4.76 -9.72
CA ALA A 291 6.09 3.98 -10.90
C ALA A 291 5.81 4.83 -12.15
N GLN A 292 5.53 6.12 -11.97
CA GLN A 292 5.27 7.07 -13.05
C GLN A 292 6.56 7.71 -13.60
N PHE A 293 7.74 7.26 -13.16
CA PHE A 293 9.04 7.71 -13.68
C PHE A 293 9.73 6.69 -14.60
N ASN A 294 8.99 5.70 -15.08
CA ASN A 294 9.45 4.77 -16.11
C ASN A 294 9.03 5.27 -17.50
N GLU A 295 9.99 5.38 -18.44
CA GLU A 295 9.70 5.78 -19.82
C GLU A 295 8.56 4.93 -20.41
N PRO A 296 7.50 5.55 -21.01
CA PRO A 296 7.42 6.96 -21.41
C PRO A 296 6.87 7.94 -20.35
N LEU A 297 6.45 7.47 -19.17
CA LEU A 297 5.94 8.33 -18.09
C LEU A 297 7.09 9.07 -17.39
N PRO A 298 6.91 10.32 -16.92
CA PRO A 298 5.65 11.07 -16.85
C PRO A 298 5.42 12.04 -18.03
N ALA A 299 6.14 11.91 -19.16
CA ALA A 299 6.14 12.93 -20.21
C ALA A 299 4.76 13.22 -20.84
N PRO A 300 3.90 12.24 -21.17
CA PRO A 300 2.55 12.50 -21.68
C PRO A 300 1.69 13.34 -20.73
N ASP A 301 1.76 13.05 -19.44
CA ASP A 301 0.99 13.73 -18.41
C ASP A 301 1.50 15.16 -18.19
N LEU A 302 2.82 15.33 -18.13
CA LEU A 302 3.45 16.65 -18.06
C LEU A 302 3.12 17.51 -19.29
N LYS A 303 3.02 16.89 -20.48
CA LYS A 303 2.61 17.58 -21.71
C LYS A 303 1.14 18.00 -21.66
N LYS A 304 0.25 17.13 -21.17
CA LYS A 304 -1.17 17.45 -20.97
C LYS A 304 -1.38 18.61 -19.98
N LEU A 305 -0.53 18.70 -18.95
CA LEU A 305 -0.52 19.79 -17.97
C LEU A 305 0.21 21.05 -18.49
N GLY A 306 0.86 20.96 -19.65
CA GLY A 306 1.63 22.05 -20.27
C GLY A 306 2.90 22.42 -19.51
N PHE A 307 3.50 21.48 -18.77
CA PHE A 307 4.83 21.64 -18.17
C PHE A 307 5.93 21.31 -19.18
N VAL A 308 5.64 20.43 -20.12
CA VAL A 308 6.55 20.00 -21.20
C VAL A 308 5.89 20.25 -22.56
N LYS A 309 6.67 20.67 -23.56
CA LYS A 309 6.23 20.95 -24.94
C LYS A 309 6.40 19.73 -25.85
#